data_AF-A0A6N7D3Z0-F1
#
_entry.id   AF-A0A6N7D3Z0-F1
#
_cell.length_a   1.000
_cell.length_b   1.000
_cell.length_c   1.000
_cell.angle_alpha   90.00
_cell.angle_beta   90.00
_cell.angle_gamma   90.00
#
_symmetry.space_group_name_H-M   'P 1'
#
loop_
_entity.id
_entity.type
_entity.pdbx_description
1 polymer ?
#
loop_
_entity_poly.entity_id
_entity_poly.type
_entity_poly.pdbx_seq_one_letter_code
_entity_poly.pdbx_strand_id
1 'polypeptide(L)'
;MDPTVATISAAHWTYLVGVAAIVITMIFRANVVVPSIVATFCVTLAWSHSPATALGSIFTASFVAAKELFNIFLVIALMTALLNALKELRSDIRMVEPFRAVMKNGHVAYFVLAGITYFISLFFWPTPAVPLVSAVLLPAAIAAGLPPLAGAVAIAIAGQGMALSSDYVIGVAPGISAKAAGAAVNAAVVADRALVLSLIVGGVALMLGYFALRRHIRPPSNGLLTAWQTRTVASEAALEDVGTFDKAELARGTDRRAPILSDAQLDSELSAASRRQIGWSRLFAVLTPLAFAAVIMTMVAPKIVTTLPPRWWAAWPRC
;
A
#
# COMPACT_ATOMS: atom_id res chain seq x y z
N MET A 1 29.54 24.71 25.94
CA MET A 1 29.58 23.49 25.12
C MET A 1 29.29 23.92 23.69
N ASP A 2 30.32 23.95 22.84
CA ASP A 2 30.19 24.37 21.45
C ASP A 2 29.26 23.43 20.67
N PRO A 3 28.30 23.95 19.88
CA PRO A 3 27.35 23.14 19.13
C PRO A 3 27.91 22.53 17.82
N THR A 4 29.23 22.54 17.59
CA THR A 4 29.83 22.24 16.27
C THR A 4 30.58 20.91 16.15
N VAL A 5 30.62 20.07 17.19
CA VAL A 5 31.14 18.69 17.09
C VAL A 5 30.17 17.73 17.74
N ALA A 6 29.39 17.01 16.92
CA ALA A 6 28.58 15.89 17.38
C ALA A 6 29.52 14.75 17.81
N THR A 7 29.87 14.70 19.08
CA THR A 7 30.70 13.62 19.65
C THR A 7 29.86 12.34 19.75
N ILE A 8 30.24 11.32 18.98
CA ILE A 8 29.60 10.00 19.03
C ILE A 8 29.89 9.37 20.40
N SER A 9 28.85 9.27 21.23
CA SER A 9 28.95 8.65 22.56
C SER A 9 28.68 7.14 22.53
N ALA A 10 28.95 6.45 23.64
CA ALA A 10 28.64 5.02 23.81
C ALA A 10 27.16 4.70 23.53
N ALA A 11 26.23 5.61 23.86
CA ALA A 11 24.81 5.46 23.60
C ALA A 11 24.46 5.39 22.09
N HIS A 12 25.24 6.06 21.24
CA HIS A 12 25.05 6.02 19.79
C HIS A 12 25.46 4.66 19.21
N TRP A 13 26.56 4.10 19.71
CA TRP A 13 27.01 2.76 19.31
C TRP A 13 26.07 1.66 19.79
N THR A 14 25.59 1.75 21.04
CA THR A 14 24.58 0.81 21.53
C THR A 14 23.26 0.93 20.77
N TYR A 15 22.87 2.14 20.37
CA TYR A 15 21.71 2.34 19.49
C TYR A 15 21.90 1.68 18.13
N LEU A 16 23.04 1.89 17.48
CA LEU A 16 23.34 1.29 16.18
C LEU A 16 23.32 -0.24 16.23
N VAL A 17 23.94 -0.84 17.25
CA VAL A 17 23.93 -2.29 17.46
C VAL A 17 22.51 -2.79 17.74
N GLY A 18 21.73 -2.06 18.54
CA GLY A 18 20.32 -2.39 18.80
C GLY A 18 19.46 -2.38 17.53
N VAL A 19 19.61 -1.36 16.69
CA VAL A 19 18.91 -1.28 15.39
C VAL A 19 19.35 -2.41 14.47
N ALA A 20 20.65 -2.73 14.40
CA ALA A 20 21.15 -3.85 13.61
C ALA A 20 20.55 -5.18 14.09
N ALA A 21 20.48 -5.42 15.40
CA ALA A 21 19.85 -6.61 15.97
C ALA A 21 18.36 -6.72 15.61
N ILE A 22 17.63 -5.60 15.66
CA ILE A 22 16.22 -5.52 15.23
C ILE A 22 16.09 -5.88 13.74
N VAL A 23 16.91 -5.30 12.86
CA VAL A 23 16.86 -5.58 11.42
C VAL A 23 17.21 -7.03 11.12
N ILE A 24 18.26 -7.58 11.76
CA ILE A 24 18.67 -8.98 11.59
C ILE A 24 17.54 -9.94 12.03
N THR A 25 16.92 -9.68 13.17
CA THR A 25 15.80 -10.51 13.66
C THR A 25 14.59 -10.42 12.73
N MET A 26 14.34 -9.25 12.12
CA MET A 26 13.32 -9.07 11.09
C MET A 26 13.63 -9.87 9.82
N ILE A 27 14.89 -9.93 9.37
CA ILE A 27 15.32 -10.73 8.22
C ILE A 27 15.09 -12.22 8.48
N PHE A 28 15.41 -12.69 9.69
CA PHE A 28 15.13 -14.07 10.13
C PHE A 28 13.65 -14.35 10.44
N ARG A 29 12.76 -13.37 10.24
CA ARG A 29 11.31 -13.47 10.54
C ARG A 29 11.04 -13.89 11.99
N ALA A 30 11.93 -13.53 12.91
CA ALA A 30 11.82 -13.81 14.34
C ALA A 30 11.04 -12.71 15.07
N ASN A 31 10.71 -12.94 16.34
CA ASN A 31 10.02 -11.95 17.17
C ASN A 31 10.92 -10.74 17.43
N VAL A 32 10.53 -9.57 16.91
CA VAL A 32 11.28 -8.30 17.00
C VAL A 32 11.09 -7.59 18.35
N VAL A 33 10.06 -7.98 19.14
CA VAL A 33 9.71 -7.30 20.40
C VAL A 33 10.80 -7.47 21.47
N VAL A 34 11.36 -8.68 21.60
CA VAL A 34 12.38 -8.92 22.63
C VAL A 34 13.66 -8.12 22.34
N PRO A 35 14.24 -8.17 21.12
CA PRO A 35 15.38 -7.32 20.74
C PRO A 35 15.13 -5.83 20.94
N SER A 36 13.92 -5.32 20.65
CA SER A 36 13.63 -3.89 20.78
C SER A 36 13.55 -3.41 22.23
N ILE A 37 12.99 -4.22 23.13
CA ILE A 37 12.97 -3.95 24.57
C ILE A 37 14.39 -3.94 25.13
N VAL A 38 15.21 -4.95 24.79
CA VAL A 38 16.61 -5.03 25.23
C VAL A 38 17.43 -3.87 24.68
N ALA A 39 17.28 -3.54 23.40
CA ALA A 39 17.96 -2.39 22.79
C ALA A 39 17.59 -1.08 23.48
N THR A 40 16.30 -0.84 23.75
CA THR A 40 15.83 0.35 24.46
C THR A 40 16.44 0.44 25.86
N PHE A 41 16.47 -0.67 26.60
CA PHE A 41 17.12 -0.74 27.90
C PHE A 41 18.62 -0.42 27.83
N CYS A 42 19.36 -1.06 26.91
CA CYS A 42 20.80 -0.88 26.76
C CYS A 42 21.18 0.54 26.33
N VAL A 43 20.40 1.17 25.44
CA VAL A 43 20.62 2.55 24.99
C VAL A 43 20.42 3.52 26.16
N THR A 44 19.31 3.40 26.88
CA THR A 44 19.04 4.27 28.04
C THR A 44 20.04 4.04 29.15
N LEU A 45 20.48 2.79 29.39
CA LEU A 45 21.51 2.50 30.39
C LEU A 45 22.85 3.14 30.02
N ALA A 46 23.25 3.08 28.75
CA ALA A 46 24.48 3.69 28.26
C ALA A 46 24.44 5.24 28.30
N TRP A 47 23.26 5.83 28.31
CA TRP A 47 23.07 7.28 28.40
C TRP A 47 22.89 7.78 29.84
N SER A 48 22.09 7.11 30.65
CA SER A 48 21.70 7.54 32.00
C SER A 48 22.55 6.95 33.12
N HIS A 49 23.35 5.91 32.83
CA HIS A 49 24.14 5.13 33.81
C HIS A 49 23.33 4.56 35.00
N SER A 50 22.00 4.58 34.94
CA SER A 50 21.10 4.13 36.01
C SER A 50 20.21 2.98 35.52
N PRO A 51 20.29 1.78 36.13
CA PRO A 51 19.45 0.64 35.74
C PRO A 51 17.96 0.88 36.03
N ALA A 52 17.63 1.65 37.06
CA ALA A 52 16.24 2.00 37.37
C ALA A 52 15.62 2.89 36.28
N THR A 53 16.39 3.88 35.78
CA THR A 53 15.96 4.76 34.69
C THR A 53 15.84 3.98 33.37
N ALA A 54 16.75 3.04 33.11
CA ALA A 54 16.69 2.18 31.94
C ALA A 54 15.43 1.28 31.94
N LEU A 55 15.07 0.68 33.08
CA LEU A 55 13.82 -0.08 33.21
C LEU A 55 12.58 0.79 32.98
N GLY A 56 12.54 1.98 33.59
CA GLY A 56 11.44 2.94 33.39
C GLY A 56 11.27 3.35 31.92
N SER A 57 12.38 3.50 31.20
CA SER A 57 12.36 3.92 29.79
C SER A 57 11.68 2.93 28.85
N ILE A 58 11.62 1.64 29.18
CA ILE A 58 10.92 0.63 28.38
C ILE A 58 9.42 0.99 28.31
N PHE A 59 8.82 1.32 29.46
CA PHE A 59 7.42 1.71 29.54
C PHE A 59 7.17 3.08 28.91
N THR A 60 8.03 4.06 29.21
CA THR A 60 7.90 5.41 28.64
C THR A 60 8.07 5.39 27.12
N ALA A 61 8.96 4.56 26.57
CA ALA A 61 9.16 4.41 25.14
C ALA A 61 7.88 3.93 24.43
N SER A 62 7.09 3.03 25.04
CA SER A 62 5.80 2.63 24.47
C SER A 62 4.81 3.80 24.37
N PHE A 63 4.76 4.68 25.38
CA PHE A 63 3.92 5.88 25.32
C PHE A 63 4.41 6.90 24.30
N VAL A 64 5.73 7.05 24.14
CA VAL A 64 6.32 7.90 23.09
C VAL A 64 5.96 7.36 21.71
N ALA A 65 6.16 6.06 21.48
CA ALA A 65 5.78 5.42 20.21
C ALA A 65 4.30 5.58 19.91
N ALA A 66 3.42 5.41 20.90
CA ALA A 66 1.98 5.62 20.74
C ALA A 66 1.65 7.06 20.32
N LYS A 67 2.27 8.07 20.94
CA LYS A 67 2.06 9.49 20.57
C LYS A 67 2.56 9.80 19.17
N GLU A 68 3.73 9.28 18.80
CA GLU A 68 4.36 9.51 17.50
C GLU A 68 3.58 8.86 16.35
N LEU A 69 3.01 7.67 16.58
CA LEU A 69 2.26 6.92 15.57
C LEU A 69 0.75 7.22 15.56
N PHE A 70 0.22 7.93 16.57
CA PHE A 70 -1.21 8.18 16.71
C PHE A 70 -1.83 8.82 15.47
N ASN A 71 -1.16 9.84 14.91
CA ASN A 71 -1.64 10.52 13.69
C ASN A 71 -1.74 9.55 12.50
N ILE A 72 -0.79 8.61 12.39
CA ILE A 72 -0.79 7.58 11.34
C ILE A 72 -1.99 6.66 11.51
N PHE A 73 -2.23 6.17 12.73
CA PHE A 73 -3.39 5.32 13.01
C PHE A 73 -4.70 6.02 12.72
N LEU A 74 -4.83 7.31 13.05
CA LEU A 74 -6.02 8.10 12.74
C LEU A 74 -6.24 8.23 11.23
N VAL A 75 -5.20 8.57 10.46
CA VAL A 75 -5.28 8.69 9.00
C VAL A 75 -5.66 7.36 8.37
N ILE A 76 -5.01 6.26 8.76
CA ILE A 76 -5.33 4.92 8.24
C ILE A 76 -6.76 4.52 8.60
N ALA A 77 -7.20 4.78 9.83
CA ALA A 77 -8.57 4.45 10.27
C ALA A 77 -9.62 5.22 9.44
N LEU A 78 -9.44 6.53 9.25
CA LEU A 78 -10.35 7.35 8.45
C LEU A 78 -10.34 6.93 6.98
N MET A 79 -9.17 6.69 6.40
CA MET A 79 -9.06 6.27 5.00
C MET A 79 -9.62 4.87 4.77
N THR A 80 -9.41 3.95 5.72
CA THR A 80 -9.99 2.61 5.66
C THR A 80 -11.51 2.66 5.81
N ALA A 81 -12.04 3.49 6.71
CA ALA A 81 -13.47 3.71 6.84
C ALA A 81 -14.10 4.30 5.56
N LEU A 82 -13.45 5.32 4.96
CA LEU A 82 -13.87 5.91 3.70
C LEU A 82 -13.87 4.87 2.57
N LEU A 83 -12.79 4.08 2.46
CA LEU A 83 -12.68 3.01 1.48
C LEU A 83 -13.74 1.93 1.68
N ASN A 84 -14.04 1.57 2.93
CA ASN A 84 -15.09 0.59 3.23
C ASN A 84 -16.49 1.13 2.89
N ALA A 85 -16.75 2.43 3.13
CA ALA A 85 -17.99 3.07 2.70
C ALA A 85 -18.11 3.13 1.16
N LEU A 86 -17.01 3.41 0.46
CA LEU A 86 -16.97 3.39 -1.02
C LEU A 86 -17.15 1.98 -1.59
N LYS A 87 -16.61 0.95 -0.93
CA LYS A 87 -16.80 -0.48 -1.25
C LYS A 87 -18.27 -0.88 -1.18
N GLU A 88 -18.99 -0.40 -0.17
CA GLU A 88 -20.42 -0.72 -0.01
C GLU A 88 -21.28 -0.17 -1.17
N LEU A 89 -20.82 0.91 -1.81
CA LEU A 89 -21.43 1.49 -3.01
C LEU A 89 -21.05 0.74 -4.31
N ARG A 90 -20.15 -0.26 -4.25
CA ARG A 90 -19.54 -0.97 -5.41
C ARG A 90 -18.92 -0.05 -6.47
N SER A 91 -18.68 1.22 -6.13
CA SER A 91 -18.21 2.25 -7.06
C SER A 91 -16.75 2.02 -7.43
N ASP A 92 -15.97 1.56 -6.47
CA ASP A 92 -14.58 1.14 -6.59
C ASP A 92 -14.38 -0.07 -7.52
N ILE A 93 -15.30 -1.04 -7.51
CA ILE A 93 -15.28 -2.19 -8.43
C ILE A 93 -15.64 -1.73 -9.85
N ARG A 94 -16.72 -0.95 -10.01
CA ARG A 94 -17.15 -0.40 -11.31
C ARG A 94 -16.11 0.53 -11.94
N MET A 95 -15.34 1.26 -11.12
CA MET A 95 -14.29 2.16 -11.59
C MET A 95 -13.13 1.41 -12.27
N VAL A 96 -12.88 0.16 -11.87
CA VAL A 96 -11.72 -0.62 -12.32
C VAL A 96 -12.10 -1.63 -13.42
N GLU A 97 -13.40 -1.92 -13.58
CA GLU A 97 -13.97 -2.78 -14.62
C GLU A 97 -13.59 -2.44 -16.08
N PRO A 98 -13.54 -1.16 -16.54
CA PRO A 98 -13.21 -0.86 -17.94
C PRO A 98 -11.77 -1.25 -18.32
N PHE A 99 -10.87 -1.39 -17.35
CA PHE A 99 -9.49 -1.82 -17.61
C PHE A 99 -9.39 -3.30 -18.00
N ARG A 100 -10.42 -4.11 -17.74
CA ARG A 100 -10.50 -5.50 -18.22
C ARG A 100 -10.44 -5.56 -19.75
N ALA A 101 -11.02 -4.58 -20.45
CA ALA A 101 -11.00 -4.52 -21.92
C ALA A 101 -9.61 -4.20 -22.52
N VAL A 102 -8.70 -3.63 -21.72
CA VAL A 102 -7.33 -3.29 -22.15
C VAL A 102 -6.40 -4.51 -22.08
N MET A 103 -6.74 -5.50 -21.25
CA MET A 103 -5.93 -6.71 -21.03
C MET A 103 -6.14 -7.74 -22.14
N LYS A 104 -5.58 -7.47 -23.33
CA LYS A 104 -5.70 -8.36 -24.49
C LYS A 104 -4.68 -9.50 -24.52
N ASN A 105 -3.57 -9.36 -23.81
CA ASN A 105 -2.46 -10.30 -23.79
C ASN A 105 -1.80 -10.29 -22.41
N GLY A 106 -1.25 -11.42 -21.94
CA GLY A 106 -0.62 -11.55 -20.64
C GLY A 106 0.54 -10.56 -20.43
N HIS A 107 1.30 -10.23 -21.48
CA HIS A 107 2.34 -9.20 -21.40
C HIS A 107 1.79 -7.82 -21.07
N VAL A 108 0.71 -7.42 -21.76
CA VAL A 108 0.03 -6.14 -21.52
C VAL A 108 -0.64 -6.16 -20.15
N ALA A 109 -1.25 -7.29 -19.77
CA ALA A 109 -1.89 -7.45 -18.48
C ALA A 109 -0.91 -7.25 -17.31
N TYR A 110 0.35 -7.71 -17.41
CA TYR A 110 1.37 -7.48 -16.39
C TYR A 110 1.60 -5.99 -16.10
N PHE A 111 1.86 -5.20 -17.16
CA PHE A 111 2.16 -3.77 -17.01
C PHE A 111 0.92 -2.94 -16.68
N VAL A 112 -0.24 -3.29 -17.24
CA VAL A 112 -1.51 -2.63 -16.92
C VAL A 112 -1.87 -2.86 -15.45
N LEU A 113 -1.73 -4.10 -14.96
CA LEU A 113 -1.97 -4.44 -13.56
C LEU A 113 -1.02 -3.68 -12.64
N ALA A 114 0.29 -3.68 -12.93
CA ALA A 114 1.26 -2.89 -12.16
C ALA A 114 0.94 -1.39 -12.15
N GLY A 115 0.65 -0.82 -13.31
CA GLY A 115 0.35 0.61 -13.44
C GLY A 115 -0.92 1.02 -12.69
N ILE A 116 -2.00 0.25 -12.82
CA ILE A 116 -3.25 0.51 -12.10
C ILE A 116 -3.06 0.31 -10.60
N THR A 117 -2.39 -0.77 -10.18
CA THR A 117 -2.12 -0.99 -8.75
C THR A 117 -1.30 0.15 -8.18
N TYR A 118 -0.22 0.58 -8.83
CA TYR A 118 0.60 1.70 -8.38
C TYR A 118 -0.23 2.97 -8.27
N PHE A 119 -0.98 3.30 -9.32
CA PHE A 119 -1.79 4.50 -9.37
C PHE A 119 -2.86 4.52 -8.27
N ILE A 120 -3.67 3.48 -8.16
CA ILE A 120 -4.69 3.37 -7.11
C ILE A 120 -4.04 3.42 -5.74
N SER A 121 -2.89 2.75 -5.55
CA SER A 121 -2.19 2.69 -4.26
C SER A 121 -1.48 4.00 -3.86
N LEU A 122 -1.32 4.96 -4.78
CA LEU A 122 -0.82 6.29 -4.44
C LEU A 122 -1.88 7.11 -3.70
N PHE A 123 -3.15 6.98 -4.08
CA PHE A 123 -4.25 7.78 -3.51
C PHE A 123 -5.00 7.03 -2.42
N PHE A 124 -5.17 5.73 -2.61
CA PHE A 124 -5.71 4.83 -1.62
C PHE A 124 -4.55 4.15 -0.92
N TRP A 125 -4.55 4.14 0.40
CA TRP A 125 -3.49 3.48 1.16
C TRP A 125 -3.26 2.05 0.61
N PRO A 126 -2.01 1.58 0.42
CA PRO A 126 -1.74 0.31 -0.26
C PRO A 126 -2.42 -0.91 0.39
N THR A 127 -2.56 -0.91 1.72
CA THR A 127 -3.17 -2.00 2.50
C THR A 127 -4.61 -2.33 2.07
N PRO A 128 -5.55 -1.37 1.97
CA PRO A 128 -6.88 -1.63 1.41
C PRO A 128 -6.96 -1.65 -0.13
N ALA A 129 -6.05 -0.97 -0.83
CA ALA A 129 -6.06 -0.86 -2.30
C ALA A 129 -5.62 -2.15 -3.01
N VAL A 130 -4.57 -2.80 -2.51
CA VAL A 130 -3.99 -4.00 -3.12
C VAL A 130 -4.99 -5.17 -3.17
N PRO A 131 -5.71 -5.52 -2.08
CA PRO A 131 -6.74 -6.55 -2.12
C PRO A 131 -7.85 -6.24 -3.12
N LEU A 132 -8.31 -4.98 -3.19
CA LEU A 132 -9.33 -4.54 -4.13
C LEU A 132 -8.90 -4.79 -5.58
N VAL A 133 -7.72 -4.31 -5.95
CA VAL A 133 -7.20 -4.48 -7.32
C VAL A 133 -7.00 -5.96 -7.62
N SER A 134 -6.51 -6.74 -6.66
CA SER A 134 -6.33 -8.19 -6.83
C SER A 134 -7.67 -8.91 -7.03
N ALA A 135 -8.72 -8.56 -6.29
CA ALA A 135 -10.03 -9.21 -6.38
C ALA A 135 -10.70 -8.97 -7.75
N VAL A 136 -10.53 -7.76 -8.31
CA VAL A 136 -11.25 -7.35 -9.53
C VAL A 136 -10.44 -7.60 -10.81
N LEU A 137 -9.15 -7.23 -10.81
CA LEU A 137 -8.33 -7.25 -12.03
C LEU A 137 -7.47 -8.49 -12.21
N LEU A 138 -7.08 -9.18 -11.13
CA LEU A 138 -6.27 -10.38 -11.27
C LEU A 138 -7.00 -11.49 -12.06
N PRO A 139 -8.31 -11.76 -11.85
CA PRO A 139 -9.03 -12.74 -12.66
C PRO A 139 -9.03 -12.39 -14.16
N ALA A 140 -9.18 -11.11 -14.50
CA ALA A 140 -9.13 -10.63 -15.87
C ALA A 140 -7.73 -10.78 -16.48
N ALA A 141 -6.68 -10.50 -15.71
CA ALA A 141 -5.31 -10.68 -16.14
C ALA A 141 -4.97 -12.17 -16.39
N ILE A 142 -5.49 -13.07 -15.55
CA ILE A 142 -5.32 -14.52 -15.71
C ILE A 142 -6.05 -15.01 -16.97
N ALA A 143 -7.28 -14.55 -17.22
CA ALA A 143 -8.01 -14.86 -18.44
C ALA A 143 -7.27 -14.36 -19.71
N ALA A 144 -6.57 -13.23 -19.61
CA ALA A 144 -5.71 -12.69 -20.66
C ALA A 144 -4.39 -13.48 -20.87
N GLY A 145 -4.12 -14.51 -20.06
CA GLY A 145 -2.95 -15.39 -20.21
C GLY A 145 -1.79 -15.12 -19.25
N LEU A 146 -1.95 -14.20 -18.28
CA LEU A 146 -0.94 -13.91 -17.27
C LEU A 146 -0.91 -15.02 -16.18
N PRO A 147 0.26 -15.56 -15.80
CA PRO A 147 0.36 -16.45 -14.66
C PRO A 147 -0.10 -15.75 -13.37
N PRO A 148 -0.89 -16.41 -12.49
CA PRO A 148 -1.35 -15.81 -11.23
C PRO A 148 -0.20 -15.28 -10.37
N LEU A 149 0.93 -16.00 -10.34
CA LEU A 149 2.14 -15.57 -9.64
C LEU A 149 2.73 -14.27 -10.23
N ALA A 150 2.71 -14.10 -11.56
CA ALA A 150 3.18 -12.88 -12.20
C ALA A 150 2.30 -11.69 -11.85
N GLY A 151 0.98 -11.91 -11.81
CA GLY A 151 0.03 -10.89 -11.34
C GLY A 151 0.25 -10.51 -9.88
N ALA A 152 0.44 -11.50 -9.00
CA ALA A 152 0.74 -11.25 -7.58
C ALA A 152 2.05 -10.47 -7.39
N VAL A 153 3.10 -10.82 -8.13
CA VAL A 153 4.39 -10.09 -8.11
C VAL A 153 4.21 -8.65 -8.58
N ALA A 154 3.51 -8.43 -9.70
CA ALA A 154 3.23 -7.09 -10.23
C ALA A 154 2.48 -6.22 -9.20
N ILE A 155 1.42 -6.76 -8.61
CA ILE A 155 0.61 -6.08 -7.59
C ILE A 155 1.43 -5.78 -6.34
N ALA A 156 2.21 -6.74 -5.85
CA ALA A 156 3.02 -6.57 -4.64
C ALA A 156 4.12 -5.51 -4.83
N ILE A 157 4.84 -5.55 -5.95
CA ILE A 157 5.88 -4.55 -6.27
C ILE A 157 5.24 -3.18 -6.43
N ALA A 158 4.17 -3.06 -7.21
CA ALA A 158 3.54 -1.77 -7.49
C ALA A 158 2.85 -1.14 -6.27
N GLY A 159 2.10 -1.92 -5.50
CA GLY A 159 1.35 -1.42 -4.35
C GLY A 159 2.23 -1.29 -3.11
N GLN A 160 2.64 -2.41 -2.53
CA GLN A 160 3.37 -2.43 -1.27
C GLN A 160 4.84 -2.03 -1.42
N GLY A 161 5.47 -2.29 -2.56
CA GLY A 161 6.84 -1.86 -2.83
C GLY A 161 6.91 -0.38 -3.17
N MET A 162 6.37 -0.01 -4.33
CA MET A 162 6.57 1.32 -4.92
C MET A 162 5.69 2.39 -4.28
N ALA A 163 4.38 2.18 -4.22
CA ALA A 163 3.47 3.21 -3.73
C ALA A 163 3.73 3.50 -2.24
N LEU A 164 3.85 2.44 -1.41
CA LEU A 164 4.14 2.61 0.02
C LEU A 164 5.53 3.22 0.30
N SER A 165 6.58 2.81 -0.45
CA SER A 165 7.92 3.37 -0.24
C SER A 165 8.02 4.85 -0.57
N SER A 166 7.23 5.33 -1.53
CA SER A 166 7.20 6.76 -1.87
C SER A 166 6.26 7.55 -0.98
N ASP A 167 5.10 6.97 -0.67
CA ASP A 167 3.98 7.59 0.06
C ASP A 167 3.81 9.08 -0.28
N TYR A 168 3.77 9.36 -1.59
CA TYR A 168 3.97 10.71 -2.08
C TYR A 168 2.74 11.61 -1.92
N VAL A 169 1.54 11.04 -2.00
CA VAL A 169 0.28 11.78 -1.92
C VAL A 169 -0.19 11.92 -0.48
N ILE A 170 -0.16 10.83 0.31
CA ILE A 170 -0.62 10.84 1.71
C ILE A 170 0.48 11.41 2.62
N GLY A 171 1.75 11.14 2.33
CA GLY A 171 2.88 11.90 2.88
C GLY A 171 3.24 11.55 4.32
N VAL A 172 2.77 10.41 4.83
CA VAL A 172 2.97 9.98 6.21
C VAL A 172 4.39 9.46 6.41
N ALA A 173 4.89 8.58 5.53
CA ALA A 173 6.24 8.03 5.61
C ALA A 173 7.34 9.10 5.42
N PRO A 174 7.24 10.02 4.45
CA PRO A 174 8.14 11.18 4.39
C PRO A 174 8.06 12.08 5.63
N GLY A 175 6.87 12.23 6.21
CA GLY A 175 6.65 13.03 7.41
C GLY A 175 7.41 12.50 8.63
N ILE A 176 7.27 11.21 8.94
CA ILE A 176 8.01 10.59 10.05
C ILE A 176 9.52 10.56 9.79
N SER A 177 9.93 10.36 8.54
CA SER A 177 11.35 10.31 8.16
C SER A 177 12.00 11.68 8.30
N ALA A 178 11.31 12.75 7.88
CA ALA A 178 11.77 14.12 8.05
C ALA A 178 11.85 14.50 9.53
N LYS A 179 10.83 14.13 10.34
CA LYS A 179 10.83 14.36 11.78
C LYS A 179 12.02 13.67 12.47
N ALA A 180 12.31 12.43 12.09
CA ALA A 180 13.46 11.68 12.60
C ALA A 180 14.81 12.29 12.17
N ALA A 181 14.89 12.86 10.96
CA ALA A 181 16.10 13.52 10.44
C ALA A 181 16.34 14.93 11.02
N GLY A 182 15.36 15.51 11.73
CA GLY A 182 15.48 16.77 12.45
C GLY A 182 14.78 17.96 11.76
N ALA A 183 14.63 19.07 12.49
CA ALA A 183 13.81 20.22 12.10
C ALA A 183 14.25 20.96 10.81
N ALA A 184 15.48 20.72 10.35
CA ALA A 184 16.00 21.31 9.12
C ALA A 184 15.55 20.55 7.85
N VAL A 185 15.00 19.34 7.98
CA VAL A 185 14.62 18.50 6.84
C VAL A 185 13.14 18.68 6.52
N ASN A 186 12.86 19.13 5.30
CA ASN A 186 11.49 19.28 4.82
C ASN A 186 10.94 17.94 4.30
N ALA A 187 9.77 17.52 4.83
CA ALA A 187 9.05 16.32 4.39
C ALA A 187 8.78 16.29 2.87
N ALA A 188 8.58 17.45 2.24
CA ALA A 188 8.38 17.53 0.79
C ALA A 188 9.63 17.08 0.02
N VAL A 189 10.83 17.46 0.47
CA VAL A 189 12.08 17.04 -0.16
C VAL A 189 12.29 15.54 0.00
N VAL A 190 11.98 15.01 1.19
CA VAL A 190 12.04 13.55 1.43
C VAL A 190 11.06 12.82 0.51
N ALA A 191 9.84 13.31 0.35
CA ALA A 191 8.83 12.73 -0.54
C ALA A 191 9.27 12.75 -2.00
N ASP A 192 9.82 13.87 -2.50
CA ASP A 192 10.30 13.98 -3.88
C ASP A 192 11.45 12.97 -4.15
N ARG A 193 12.38 12.83 -3.21
CA ARG A 193 13.48 11.86 -3.33
C ARG A 193 12.99 10.41 -3.24
N ALA A 194 12.08 10.12 -2.31
CA ALA A 194 11.49 8.81 -2.14
C ALA A 194 10.68 8.38 -3.37
N LEU A 195 9.95 9.31 -4.01
CA LEU A 195 9.25 9.05 -5.27
C LEU A 195 10.22 8.65 -6.38
N VAL A 196 11.31 9.39 -6.58
CA VAL A 196 12.30 9.09 -7.62
C VAL A 196 12.96 7.73 -7.36
N LEU A 197 13.38 7.46 -6.12
CA LEU A 197 13.97 6.18 -5.74
C LEU A 197 12.98 5.02 -5.95
N SER A 198 11.72 5.20 -5.56
CA SER A 198 10.66 4.23 -5.75
C SER A 198 10.42 3.91 -7.23
N LEU A 199 10.40 4.93 -8.11
CA LEU A 199 10.24 4.73 -9.55
C LEU A 199 11.42 3.98 -10.16
N ILE A 200 12.65 4.28 -9.75
CA ILE A 200 13.86 3.60 -10.25
C ILE A 200 13.88 2.15 -9.77
N VAL A 201 13.82 1.93 -8.45
CA VAL A 201 13.90 0.59 -7.85
C VAL A 201 12.70 -0.25 -8.29
N GLY A 202 11.51 0.34 -8.27
CA GLY A 202 10.28 -0.28 -8.72
C GLY A 202 10.27 -0.63 -10.19
N GLY A 203 10.73 0.29 -11.04
CA GLY A 203 10.89 0.04 -12.48
C GLY A 203 11.83 -1.13 -12.75
N VAL A 204 12.99 -1.15 -12.08
CA VAL A 204 13.93 -2.28 -12.18
C VAL A 204 13.30 -3.58 -11.68
N ALA A 205 12.62 -3.55 -10.52
CA ALA A 205 11.98 -4.74 -9.94
C ALA A 205 10.85 -5.28 -10.83
N LEU A 206 10.01 -4.41 -11.41
CA LEU A 206 8.98 -4.81 -12.38
C LEU A 206 9.58 -5.41 -13.64
N MET A 207 10.68 -4.84 -14.15
CA MET A 207 11.37 -5.41 -15.32
C MET A 207 11.98 -6.77 -15.01
N LEU A 208 12.66 -6.93 -13.87
CA LEU A 208 13.21 -8.22 -13.43
C LEU A 208 12.11 -9.26 -13.23
N GLY A 209 11.01 -8.89 -12.57
CA GLY A 209 9.83 -9.75 -12.38
C GLY A 209 9.22 -10.18 -13.72
N TYR A 210 9.07 -9.24 -14.65
CA TYR A 210 8.61 -9.53 -16.01
C TYR A 210 9.55 -10.49 -16.74
N PHE A 211 10.86 -10.22 -16.77
CA PHE A 211 11.82 -11.08 -17.48
C PHE A 211 11.92 -12.48 -16.89
N ALA A 212 11.75 -12.62 -15.57
CA ALA A 212 11.73 -13.92 -14.90
C ALA A 212 10.47 -14.72 -15.26
N LEU A 213 9.28 -14.08 -15.28
CA LEU A 213 8.01 -14.79 -15.45
C LEU A 213 7.43 -14.76 -16.88
N ARG A 214 8.00 -13.98 -17.81
CA ARG A 214 7.52 -13.89 -19.20
C ARG A 214 7.44 -15.24 -19.91
N ARG A 215 8.30 -16.19 -19.53
CA ARG A 215 8.35 -17.55 -20.11
C ARG A 215 7.13 -18.38 -19.76
N HIS A 216 6.40 -18.01 -18.70
CA HIS A 216 5.21 -18.71 -18.24
C HIS A 216 3.92 -18.10 -18.79
N ILE A 217 3.99 -16.97 -19.50
CA ILE A 217 2.82 -16.33 -20.13
C ILE A 217 2.27 -17.24 -21.23
N ARG A 218 0.96 -17.47 -21.17
CA ARG A 218 0.23 -18.35 -22.10
C ARG A 218 -0.69 -17.52 -22.99
N PRO A 219 -1.13 -18.08 -24.14
CA PRO A 219 -2.18 -17.44 -24.93
C PRO A 219 -3.47 -17.26 -24.08
N PRO A 220 -4.25 -16.20 -24.32
CA PRO A 220 -5.50 -15.94 -23.60
C PRO A 220 -6.45 -17.14 -23.71
N SER A 221 -6.98 -17.61 -22.57
CA SER A 221 -8.01 -18.65 -22.57
C SER A 221 -8.81 -18.62 -21.26
N ASN A 222 -10.13 -18.75 -21.38
CA ASN A 222 -11.02 -18.78 -20.22
C ASN A 222 -10.79 -20.01 -19.33
N GLY A 223 -10.24 -21.10 -19.88
CA GLY A 223 -9.87 -22.29 -19.10
C GLY A 223 -8.77 -22.05 -18.07
N LEU A 224 -7.90 -21.05 -18.24
CA LEU A 224 -6.90 -20.67 -17.24
C LEU A 224 -7.54 -20.09 -15.98
N LEU A 225 -8.61 -19.31 -16.15
CA LEU A 225 -9.35 -18.74 -15.03
C LEU A 225 -10.09 -19.84 -14.26
N THR A 226 -10.80 -20.73 -14.95
CA THR A 226 -11.48 -21.86 -14.33
C THR A 226 -10.50 -22.75 -13.56
N ALA A 227 -9.36 -23.10 -14.18
CA ALA A 227 -8.33 -23.91 -13.52
C ALA A 227 -7.70 -23.23 -12.30
N TRP A 228 -7.61 -21.90 -12.28
CA TRP A 228 -7.17 -21.14 -11.12
C TRP A 228 -8.23 -21.12 -10.03
N GLN A 229 -9.49 -20.85 -10.37
CA GLN A 229 -10.62 -20.83 -9.43
C GLN A 229 -10.83 -22.19 -8.74
N THR A 230 -10.72 -23.30 -9.48
CA THR A 230 -10.80 -24.64 -8.89
C THR A 230 -9.65 -24.88 -7.89
N ARG A 231 -8.45 -24.38 -8.21
CA ARG A 231 -7.29 -24.50 -7.33
C ARG A 231 -7.40 -23.63 -6.07
N THR A 232 -7.95 -22.43 -6.17
CA THR A 232 -8.15 -21.55 -5.01
C THR A 232 -9.19 -22.11 -4.06
N VAL A 233 -10.35 -22.56 -4.56
CA VAL A 233 -11.41 -23.16 -3.74
C VAL A 233 -10.92 -24.43 -3.03
N ALA A 234 -10.16 -25.28 -3.73
CA ALA A 234 -9.55 -26.46 -3.12
C ALA A 234 -8.49 -26.12 -2.06
N SER A 235 -7.69 -25.07 -2.28
CA SER A 235 -6.66 -24.62 -1.33
C SER A 235 -7.26 -23.96 -0.08
N GLU A 236 -8.38 -23.24 -0.23
CA GLU A 236 -9.06 -22.55 0.87
C GLU A 236 -9.70 -23.56 1.82
N ALA A 237 -10.38 -24.59 1.28
CA ALA A 237 -10.93 -25.69 2.05
C ALA A 237 -9.84 -26.49 2.80
N ALA A 238 -8.65 -26.62 2.23
CA ALA A 238 -7.52 -27.27 2.89
C ALA A 238 -6.84 -26.40 3.97
N LEU A 239 -6.94 -25.08 3.89
CA LEU A 239 -6.36 -24.14 4.87
C LEU A 239 -7.26 -23.96 6.09
N GLU A 240 -8.59 -24.06 5.94
CA GLU A 240 -9.54 -24.07 7.06
C GLU A 240 -9.34 -25.28 8.00
N ASP A 241 -8.78 -26.38 7.50
CA ASP A 241 -8.60 -27.63 8.26
C ASP A 241 -7.30 -27.67 9.10
N VAL A 242 -6.41 -26.68 8.98
CA VAL A 242 -5.02 -26.76 9.51
C VAL A 242 -4.66 -25.66 10.52
N GLY A 243 -5.53 -24.68 10.79
CA GLY A 243 -5.16 -23.49 11.58
C GLY A 243 -5.75 -23.40 13.00
N THR A 244 -4.97 -23.69 14.04
CA THR A 244 -5.20 -23.15 15.39
C THR A 244 -4.51 -21.79 15.51
N PHE A 245 -5.24 -20.75 15.96
CA PHE A 245 -4.88 -19.31 16.09
C PHE A 245 -5.23 -18.37 14.91
N ASP A 246 -6.37 -17.66 15.07
CA ASP A 246 -6.56 -16.20 15.02
C ASP A 246 -5.87 -15.31 13.97
N LYS A 247 -5.41 -15.87 12.85
CA LYS A 247 -5.16 -15.08 11.62
C LYS A 247 -6.38 -15.04 10.71
N ALA A 248 -7.31 -15.98 10.88
CA ALA A 248 -8.56 -16.04 10.13
C ALA A 248 -9.55 -14.93 10.56
N GLU A 249 -9.53 -14.49 11.82
CA GLU A 249 -10.48 -13.49 12.32
C GLU A 249 -10.17 -12.06 11.83
N LEU A 250 -8.88 -11.72 11.66
CA LEU A 250 -8.45 -10.46 11.04
C LEU A 250 -8.75 -10.40 9.53
N ALA A 251 -8.78 -11.54 8.83
CA ALA A 251 -9.16 -11.62 7.42
C ALA A 251 -10.69 -11.51 7.21
N ARG A 252 -11.49 -12.02 8.16
CA ARG A 252 -12.97 -11.92 8.12
C ARG A 252 -13.49 -10.49 8.17
N GLY A 253 -12.76 -9.56 8.78
CA GLY A 253 -13.12 -8.13 8.79
C GLY A 253 -13.16 -7.48 7.38
N THR A 254 -12.60 -8.15 6.37
CA THR A 254 -12.57 -7.70 4.97
C THR A 254 -13.35 -8.59 3.99
N ASP A 255 -13.85 -9.75 4.43
CA ASP A 255 -14.60 -10.68 3.58
C ASP A 255 -16.11 -10.37 3.58
N ARG A 256 -16.54 -9.55 2.62
CA ARG A 256 -17.95 -9.54 2.22
C ARG A 256 -18.20 -10.73 1.29
N ARG A 257 -18.56 -11.88 1.86
CA ARG A 257 -19.00 -13.08 1.13
C ARG A 257 -20.36 -12.82 0.49
N ALA A 258 -20.37 -12.20 -0.68
CA ALA A 258 -21.50 -12.26 -1.61
C ALA A 258 -21.13 -13.27 -2.71
N PRO A 259 -21.92 -14.33 -2.93
CA PRO A 259 -21.65 -15.27 -4.02
C PRO A 259 -21.65 -14.50 -5.34
N ILE A 260 -20.59 -14.67 -6.13
CA ILE A 260 -20.52 -14.13 -7.49
C ILE A 260 -21.56 -14.91 -8.30
N LEU A 261 -22.63 -14.21 -8.68
CA LEU A 261 -23.74 -14.72 -9.49
C LEU A 261 -23.19 -15.40 -10.75
N SER A 262 -23.77 -16.54 -11.13
CA SER A 262 -23.45 -17.20 -12.42
C SER A 262 -23.85 -16.29 -13.59
N ASP A 263 -23.20 -16.43 -14.75
CA ASP A 263 -23.43 -15.58 -15.92
C ASP A 263 -24.91 -15.46 -16.30
N ALA A 264 -25.70 -16.53 -16.10
CA ALA A 264 -27.14 -16.55 -16.34
C ALA A 264 -27.96 -15.69 -15.35
N GLN A 265 -27.53 -15.63 -14.09
CA GLN A 265 -28.16 -14.81 -13.05
C GLN A 265 -27.68 -13.35 -13.12
N LEU A 266 -26.44 -13.15 -13.56
CA LEU A 266 -25.86 -11.84 -13.84
C LEU A 266 -26.60 -11.17 -15.02
N ASP A 267 -26.87 -11.89 -16.10
CA ASP A 267 -27.64 -11.38 -17.25
C ASP A 267 -29.11 -11.06 -16.90
N SER A 268 -29.75 -11.83 -16.00
CA SER A 268 -31.13 -11.54 -15.57
C SER A 268 -31.22 -10.31 -14.65
N GLU A 269 -30.25 -10.10 -13.76
CA GLU A 269 -30.19 -8.91 -12.88
C GLU A 269 -29.75 -7.65 -13.67
N LEU A 270 -28.80 -7.81 -14.60
CA LEU A 270 -28.34 -6.75 -15.47
C LEU A 270 -29.40 -6.32 -16.48
N SER A 271 -30.21 -7.23 -17.04
CA SER A 271 -31.26 -6.87 -18.00
C SER A 271 -32.41 -6.07 -17.36
N ALA A 272 -32.69 -6.26 -16.07
CA ALA A 272 -33.66 -5.47 -15.31
C ALA A 272 -33.12 -4.08 -14.89
N ALA A 273 -31.85 -3.97 -14.51
CA ALA A 273 -31.21 -2.71 -14.10
C ALA A 273 -30.65 -1.86 -15.26
N SER A 274 -30.35 -2.48 -16.41
CA SER A 274 -29.61 -1.87 -17.53
C SER A 274 -30.35 -0.72 -18.22
N ARG A 275 -31.67 -0.78 -18.35
CA ARG A 275 -32.40 0.14 -19.27
C ARG A 275 -32.36 1.61 -18.85
N ARG A 276 -32.15 1.91 -17.56
CA ARG A 276 -32.07 3.28 -17.01
C ARG A 276 -30.64 3.73 -16.68
N GLN A 277 -29.70 2.79 -16.51
CA GLN A 277 -28.32 3.05 -16.06
C GLN A 277 -27.27 3.19 -17.19
N ILE A 278 -27.55 2.79 -18.44
CA ILE A 278 -26.59 2.83 -19.55
C ILE A 278 -26.12 4.27 -19.89
N GLY A 279 -26.97 5.28 -19.69
CA GLY A 279 -26.59 6.68 -19.93
C GLY A 279 -25.62 7.23 -18.89
N TRP A 280 -25.86 6.90 -17.62
CA TRP A 280 -25.05 7.36 -16.49
C TRP A 280 -23.75 6.58 -16.33
N SER A 281 -23.68 5.32 -16.78
CA SER A 281 -22.45 4.52 -16.70
C SER A 281 -21.34 5.06 -17.62
N ARG A 282 -21.68 5.54 -18.83
CA ARG A 282 -20.72 6.21 -19.72
C ARG A 282 -20.24 7.53 -19.14
N LEU A 283 -21.14 8.26 -18.48
CA LEU A 283 -20.80 9.51 -17.81
C LEU A 283 -19.84 9.26 -16.65
N PHE A 284 -20.15 8.34 -15.73
CA PHE A 284 -19.28 8.00 -14.60
C PHE A 284 -17.94 7.39 -15.02
N ALA A 285 -17.91 6.54 -16.06
CA ALA A 285 -16.67 5.95 -16.56
C ALA A 285 -15.67 6.99 -17.11
N VAL A 286 -16.17 8.16 -17.54
CA VAL A 286 -15.34 9.27 -18.03
C VAL A 286 -15.12 10.33 -16.96
N LEU A 287 -16.17 10.69 -16.22
CA LEU A 287 -16.17 11.75 -15.21
C LEU A 287 -15.28 11.42 -14.02
N THR A 288 -15.29 10.17 -13.56
CA THR A 288 -14.50 9.75 -12.40
C THR A 288 -12.99 9.84 -12.68
N PRO A 289 -12.43 9.28 -13.76
CA PRO A 289 -11.02 9.47 -14.09
C PRO A 289 -10.68 10.92 -14.44
N LEU A 290 -11.61 11.71 -15.00
CA LEU A 290 -11.41 13.16 -15.23
C LEU A 290 -11.34 13.95 -13.93
N ALA A 291 -12.24 13.69 -12.98
CA ALA A 291 -12.23 14.33 -11.67
C ALA A 291 -10.95 13.96 -10.91
N PHE A 292 -10.53 12.71 -11.00
CA PHE A 292 -9.29 12.24 -10.41
C PHE A 292 -8.06 12.88 -11.10
N ALA A 293 -8.04 12.95 -12.42
CA ALA A 293 -7.00 13.65 -13.18
C ALA A 293 -6.98 15.15 -12.87
N ALA A 294 -8.12 15.79 -12.59
CA ALA A 294 -8.21 17.18 -12.17
C ALA A 294 -7.67 17.39 -10.74
N VAL A 295 -7.97 16.50 -9.81
CA VAL A 295 -7.37 16.51 -8.46
C VAL A 295 -5.85 16.32 -8.56
N ILE A 296 -5.40 15.41 -9.42
CA ILE A 296 -3.97 15.20 -9.68
C ILE A 296 -3.34 16.44 -10.29
N MET A 297 -3.94 17.03 -11.32
CA MET A 297 -3.45 18.26 -11.92
C MET A 297 -3.37 19.39 -10.89
N THR A 298 -4.36 19.54 -10.01
CA THR A 298 -4.32 20.59 -8.97
C THR A 298 -3.28 20.31 -7.88
N MET A 299 -2.95 19.05 -7.58
CA MET A 299 -1.87 18.69 -6.65
C MET A 299 -0.47 18.80 -7.29
N VAL A 300 -0.35 18.49 -8.58
CA VAL A 300 0.94 18.43 -9.31
C VAL A 300 1.30 19.76 -9.99
N ALA A 301 0.34 20.54 -10.48
CA ALA A 301 0.55 21.84 -11.15
C ALA A 301 1.40 22.82 -10.33
N PRO A 302 1.19 23.03 -9.01
CA PRO A 302 2.03 23.93 -8.24
C PRO A 302 3.45 23.41 -7.99
N LYS A 303 3.74 22.13 -8.28
CA LYS A 303 5.09 21.56 -8.20
C LYS A 303 5.87 21.62 -9.53
N ILE A 304 5.18 21.77 -10.67
CA ILE A 304 5.80 21.84 -12.00
C ILE A 304 5.93 23.30 -12.48
N VAL A 305 5.02 24.17 -12.07
CA VAL A 305 5.01 25.60 -12.43
C VAL A 305 5.41 26.41 -11.21
N THR A 306 6.67 26.86 -11.15
CA THR A 306 7.25 27.68 -10.07
C THR A 306 6.68 29.11 -9.97
N THR A 307 5.66 29.45 -10.76
CA THR A 307 5.15 30.82 -10.93
C THR A 307 3.66 31.01 -10.60
N LEU A 308 3.02 30.08 -9.89
CA LEU A 308 1.65 30.32 -9.38
C LEU A 308 1.69 31.07 -8.03
N PRO A 309 0.81 32.07 -7.82
CA PRO A 309 0.82 32.90 -6.61
C PRO A 309 0.58 32.06 -5.33
N PRO A 310 1.04 32.56 -4.15
CA PRO A 310 0.88 31.86 -2.89
C PRO A 310 -0.60 31.60 -2.60
N ARG A 311 -0.87 30.37 -2.15
CA ARG A 311 -2.22 29.80 -2.07
C ARG A 311 -3.07 30.52 -1.01
N TRP A 312 -4.36 30.70 -1.27
CA TRP A 312 -5.39 31.25 -0.37
C TRP A 312 -5.61 30.43 0.92
N TRP A 313 -5.18 29.16 0.98
CA TRP A 313 -5.20 28.34 2.20
C TRP A 313 -3.95 28.52 3.07
N ALA A 314 -2.90 29.20 2.59
CA ALA A 314 -1.77 29.61 3.44
C ALA A 314 -2.15 30.76 4.40
N ALA A 315 -3.32 31.38 4.18
CA ALA A 315 -3.91 32.39 5.06
C ALA A 315 -4.84 31.80 6.14
N TRP A 316 -5.03 30.49 6.20
CA TRP A 316 -5.75 29.87 7.31
C TRP A 316 -4.83 29.83 8.54
N PRO A 317 -5.24 30.38 9.69
CA PRO A 317 -4.42 30.33 10.90
C PRO A 317 -4.16 28.88 11.24
N ARG A 318 -2.88 28.52 11.35
CA ARG A 318 -2.48 27.27 12.00
C ARG A 318 -2.76 27.45 13.50
N CYS A 319 -3.95 27.05 13.94
CA CYS A 319 -4.22 26.77 15.33
C CYS A 319 -3.72 25.36 15.68
#